data_AF-A0A0V7Z5L6-F1
#
_entry.id   AF-A0A0V7Z5L6-F1
#
_cell.length_a   1.000
_cell.length_b   1.000
_cell.length_c   1.000
_cell.angle_alpha   90.00
_cell.angle_beta   90.00
_cell.angle_gamma   90.00
#
_symmetry.space_group_name_H-M   'P 1'
#
loop_
_entity.id
_entity.type
_entity.pdbx_description
1 polymer ?
#
loop_
_entity_poly.entity_id
_entity_poly.type
_entity_poly.pdbx_seq_one_letter_code
_entity_poly.pdbx_strand_id
1 'polypeptide(L)'
;MALPLLRAVVSPKRLIADKAYDAQSLRDWLKSHEVIDTIPSTATRTVPYKRSQIAYRRRNRLECLFGHLENWRRVATRYDRLSCS
;
A
#
# COMPACT_ATOMS: atom_id res chain seq x y z
N MET A 1 -3.88 9.76 7.07
CA MET A 1 -5.24 9.31 6.67
C MET A 1 -5.48 7.80 6.75
N ALA A 2 -4.46 6.93 6.87
CA ALA A 2 -4.68 5.47 6.91
C ALA A 2 -5.17 4.90 8.27
N LEU A 3 -4.97 5.63 9.37
CA LEU A 3 -5.28 5.16 10.73
C LEU A 3 -6.76 4.80 10.98
N PRO A 4 -7.77 5.57 10.52
CA PRO A 4 -9.17 5.23 10.74
C PRO A 4 -9.54 3.87 10.13
N LEU A 5 -8.99 3.56 8.95
CA LEU A 5 -9.22 2.27 8.30
C LEU A 5 -8.54 1.14 9.07
N LEU A 6 -7.29 1.33 9.49
CA LEU A 6 -6.55 0.29 10.23
C LEU A 6 -7.18 -0.03 11.60
N ARG A 7 -7.85 0.94 12.24
CA ARG A 7 -8.59 0.71 13.49
C ARG A 7 -9.87 -0.10 13.31
N ALA A 8 -10.43 -0.11 12.11
CA ALA A 8 -11.65 -0.85 11.80
C ALA A 8 -11.39 -2.33 11.43
N VAL A 9 -10.12 -2.72 11.28
CA VAL A 9 -9.73 -4.09 10.91
C VAL A 9 -8.93 -4.72 12.05
N VAL A 10 -8.97 -6.05 12.14
CA VAL A 10 -8.10 -6.82 13.04
C VAL A 10 -6.64 -6.47 12.74
N SER A 11 -5.87 -6.20 13.80
CA SER A 11 -4.46 -5.81 13.71
C SER A 11 -3.64 -6.89 12.98
N PRO A 12 -3.05 -6.59 11.81
CA PRO A 12 -2.29 -7.57 11.06
C PRO A 12 -0.92 -7.79 11.72
N LYS A 13 -0.37 -9.02 11.63
CA LYS A 13 1.00 -9.29 12.12
C LYS A 13 2.08 -8.54 11.33
N ARG A 14 1.80 -8.20 10.06
CA ARG A 14 2.72 -7.48 9.18
C ARG A 14 1.94 -6.54 8.26
N LEU A 15 2.38 -5.30 8.19
CA LEU A 15 1.86 -4.32 7.23
C LEU A 15 2.90 -4.06 6.13
N ILE A 16 2.48 -4.20 4.88
CA ILE A 16 3.24 -3.75 3.71
C ILE A 16 2.51 -2.54 3.16
N ALA A 17 3.18 -1.39 3.13
CA ALA A 17 2.58 -0.17 2.59
C ALA A 17 3.56 0.55 1.67
N ASP A 18 3.01 1.43 0.84
CA ASP A 18 3.79 2.25 -0.08
C ASP A 18 4.59 3.34 0.66
N LYS A 19 5.61 3.88 -0.01
CA LYS A 19 6.41 5.01 0.45
C LYS A 19 5.55 6.23 0.81
N ALA A 20 4.44 6.46 0.12
CA ALA A 20 3.51 7.55 0.43
C ALA A 20 2.92 7.47 1.86
N TYR A 21 2.95 6.29 2.49
CA TYR A 21 2.46 6.05 3.86
C TYR A 21 3.56 6.17 4.92
N ASP A 22 4.72 6.74 4.59
CA ASP A 22 5.79 7.03 5.54
C ASP A 22 5.48 8.22 6.47
N ALA A 23 4.37 8.12 7.20
CA ALA A 23 3.99 9.08 8.23
C ALA A 23 4.50 8.61 9.60
N GLN A 24 5.09 9.52 10.38
CA GLN A 24 5.59 9.19 11.72
C GLN A 24 4.44 8.68 12.63
N SER A 25 3.30 9.36 12.61
CA SER A 25 2.11 8.96 13.36
C SER A 25 1.58 7.56 13.03
N LEU A 26 1.77 7.11 11.78
CA LEU A 26 1.41 5.75 11.38
C LEU A 26 2.40 4.74 11.95
N ARG A 27 3.70 5.02 11.87
CA ARG A 27 4.75 4.15 12.44
C ARG A 27 4.63 4.01 13.95
N ASP A 28 4.34 5.11 14.64
CA ASP A 28 4.16 5.10 16.09
C ASP A 28 2.96 4.24 16.51
N TRP A 29 1.86 4.30 15.76
CA TRP A 29 0.70 3.44 15.96
C TRP A 29 1.00 1.96 15.67
N LEU A 30 1.73 1.66 14.59
CA LEU A 30 2.12 0.29 14.26
C LEU A 30 3.03 -0.31 15.33
N LYS A 31 3.95 0.49 15.86
CA LYS A 31 4.84 0.10 16.95
C LYS A 31 4.07 -0.18 18.25
N SER A 32 3.06 0.63 18.57
CA SER A 32 2.25 0.41 19.77
C SER A 32 1.33 -0.82 19.67
N HIS A 33 1.03 -1.28 18.45
CA HIS A 33 0.21 -2.47 18.21
C HIS A 33 1.05 -3.71 17.84
N GLU A 34 2.36 -3.67 18.06
CA GLU A 34 3.31 -4.76 17.77
C GLU A 34 3.26 -5.26 16.31
N VAL A 35 2.88 -4.38 15.39
CA VAL A 35 2.78 -4.70 13.95
C VAL A 35 4.12 -4.50 13.28
N ILE A 36 4.62 -5.53 12.60
CA ILE A 36 5.86 -5.41 11.83
C ILE A 36 5.57 -4.62 10.55
N ASP A 37 6.10 -3.40 10.46
CA ASP A 37 5.94 -2.55 9.30
C ASP A 37 7.03 -2.80 8.25
N THR A 38 6.65 -2.84 6.98
CA THR A 38 7.57 -2.91 5.83
C THR A 38 7.29 -1.71 4.92
N ILE A 39 7.47 -0.51 5.48
CA ILE A 39 7.23 0.76 4.79
C ILE A 39 8.58 1.36 4.37
N PRO A 40 8.83 1.56 3.07
CA PRO A 40 10.06 2.19 2.61
C PRO A 40 10.10 3.66 3.05
N SER A 41 11.27 4.13 3.47
CA SER A 41 11.43 5.53 3.87
C SER A 41 11.37 6.49 2.69
N THR A 42 10.84 7.68 2.97
CA THR A 42 10.81 8.78 2.02
C THR A 42 12.20 9.33 1.77
N ALA A 43 12.45 9.88 0.58
CA ALA A 43 13.77 10.42 0.21
C ALA A 43 14.16 11.63 1.07
N THR A 44 13.16 12.37 1.59
CA THR A 44 13.33 13.54 2.45
C THR A 44 13.80 13.20 3.87
N ARG A 45 13.78 11.92 4.27
CA ARG A 45 14.07 11.52 5.65
C ARG A 45 15.58 11.38 5.86
N THR A 46 16.11 12.09 6.85
CA THR A 46 17.56 12.12 7.18
C THR A 46 18.11 10.74 7.53
N VAL A 47 17.36 9.93 8.28
CA VAL A 47 17.75 8.56 8.65
C VAL A 47 16.72 7.58 8.10
N PRO A 48 17.10 6.76 7.10
CA PRO A 48 16.20 5.75 6.55
C PRO A 48 15.99 4.60 7.53
N TYR A 49 14.77 4.08 7.58
CA TYR A 49 14.45 2.88 8.36
C TYR A 49 14.91 1.62 7.62
N LYS A 50 15.37 0.64 8.40
CA LYS A 50 15.75 -0.67 7.88
C LYS A 50 14.51 -1.38 7.34
N ARG A 51 14.50 -1.69 6.04
CA ARG A 51 13.41 -2.42 5.38
C ARG A 51 13.85 -3.81 4.96
N SER A 52 12.97 -4.80 5.12
CA SER A 52 13.19 -6.13 4.54
C SER A 52 12.85 -6.11 3.06
N GLN A 53 13.87 -6.20 2.21
CA GLN A 53 13.69 -6.20 0.75
C GLN A 53 12.90 -7.43 0.28
N ILE A 54 13.05 -8.57 0.96
CA ILE A 54 12.34 -9.82 0.66
C ILE A 54 10.84 -9.67 0.95
N ALA A 55 10.48 -9.07 2.10
CA ALA A 55 9.08 -8.80 2.42
C ALA A 55 8.48 -7.78 1.44
N TYR A 56 9.24 -6.75 1.06
CA TYR A 56 8.80 -5.73 0.13
C TYR A 56 8.56 -6.26 -1.29
N ARG A 57 9.32 -7.28 -1.76
CA ARG A 57 9.07 -7.93 -3.06
C ARG A 57 7.67 -8.51 -3.19
N ARG A 58 7.04 -8.92 -2.08
CA ARG A 58 5.66 -9.45 -2.10
C ARG A 58 4.64 -8.39 -2.52
N ARG A 59 4.97 -7.10 -2.40
CA ARG A 59 4.14 -5.97 -2.88
C ARG A 59 3.85 -6.07 -4.38
N ASN A 60 4.79 -6.57 -5.18
CA ASN A 60 4.63 -6.69 -6.63
C ASN A 60 3.38 -7.48 -7.02
N ARG A 61 2.98 -8.49 -6.24
CA ARG A 61 1.76 -9.26 -6.53
C ARG A 61 0.49 -8.42 -6.37
N LEU A 62 0.46 -7.56 -5.35
CA LEU A 62 -0.65 -6.62 -5.14
C LEU A 62 -0.68 -5.58 -6.26
N GLU A 63 0.49 -5.05 -6.65
CA GLU A 63 0.58 -4.07 -7.74
C GLU A 63 0.16 -4.66 -9.09
N CYS A 64 0.58 -5.88 -9.42
CA CYS A 64 0.10 -6.59 -10.61
C CYS A 64 -1.42 -6.76 -10.57
N LEU A 65 -1.99 -7.15 -9.43
CA LEU A 65 -3.44 -7.30 -9.29
C LEU A 65 -4.18 -5.97 -9.56
N PHE A 66 -3.74 -4.87 -8.93
CA PHE A 66 -4.34 -3.56 -9.16
C PHE A 66 -4.19 -3.11 -10.62
N GLY A 67 -3.01 -3.29 -11.22
CA GLY A 67 -2.78 -2.98 -12.63
C GLY A 67 -3.68 -3.79 -13.57
N HIS A 68 -3.93 -5.06 -13.27
CA HIS A 68 -4.92 -5.85 -14.00
C HIS A 68 -6.33 -5.26 -13.84
N LEU A 69 -6.78 -4.98 -12.62
CA LEU A 69 -8.11 -4.40 -12.37
C LEU A 69 -8.31 -3.07 -13.10
N GLU A 70 -7.31 -2.20 -13.11
CA GLU A 70 -7.35 -0.94 -13.85
C GLU A 70 -7.41 -1.16 -15.37
N ASN A 71 -6.66 -2.14 -15.89
CA ASN A 71 -6.73 -2.51 -17.30
C ASN A 71 -8.11 -3.06 -17.68
N TRP A 72 -8.71 -3.92 -16.86
CA TRP A 72 -10.07 -4.41 -17.06
C TRP A 72 -11.09 -3.27 -17.06
N ARG A 73 -10.98 -2.33 -16.11
CA ARG A 73 -11.81 -1.12 -16.09
C ARG A 73 -11.68 -0.33 -17.38
N ARG A 74 -10.45 -0.12 -17.87
CA ARG A 74 -10.20 0.59 -19.14
C ARG A 74 -10.85 -0.10 -20.33
N VAL A 75 -10.79 -1.43 -20.39
CA VAL A 75 -11.43 -2.22 -21.45
C VAL A 75 -12.94 -2.08 -21.39
N ALA A 76 -13.55 -2.24 -20.21
CA ALA A 76 -15.00 -2.08 -20.03
C ALA A 76 -15.49 -0.69 -20.49
N THR A 77 -14.82 0.39 -20.06
CA THR A 77 -15.17 1.76 -20.43
C THR A 77 -14.87 2.10 -21.90
N ARG A 78 -14.03 1.30 -22.59
CA ARG A 78 -13.81 1.46 -24.04
C ARG A 78 -15.00 0.93 -24.82
N TYR A 79 -15.54 -0.23 -24.43
CA TYR A 79 -16.70 -0.82 -25.10
C TYR A 79 -17.96 0.02 -24.92
N ASP A 80 -18.20 0.55 -23.72
CA ASP A 80 -19.31 1.45 -23.42
C ASP A 80 -19.36 2.68 -24.36
N ARG A 81 -18.19 3.20 -24.75
CA ARG A 81 -18.07 4.33 -25.69
C ARG A 81 -18.28 3.95 -27.16
N LEU A 82 -18.03 2.71 -27.54
CA LEU A 82 -18.20 2.21 -28.91
C LEU A 82 -19.62 1.71 -29.19
N SER A 83 -20.41 1.43 -28.14
CA SER A 83 -21.83 1.05 -28.29
C SER A 83 -22.79 2.22 -28.52
N CYS A 84 -22.33 3.47 -28.35
CA CYS A 84 -23.12 4.68 -28.61
C CYS A 84 -22.84 5.33 -29.98
N SER A 85 -22.05 4.67 -30.83
CA SER A 85 -21.82 5.06 -32.23
C SER A 85 -22.54 4.13 -33.20
#